data_AF-A0A957AWA9-F1
#
_entry.id   AF-A0A957AWA9-F1
#
_cell.length_a   1.000
_cell.length_b   1.000
_cell.length_c   1.000
_cell.angle_alpha   90.00
_cell.angle_beta   90.00
_cell.angle_gamma   90.00
#
_symmetry.space_group_name_H-M   'P 1'
#
loop_
_entity.id
_entity.type
_entity.pdbx_description
1 polymer ?
#
loop_
_entity_poly.entity_id
_entity_poly.type
_entity_poly.pdbx_seq_one_letter_code
_entity_poly.pdbx_strand_id
1 'polypeptide(L)'
;MNEPKVTIPLKRFLLIAQCPEAWKELDLYVFRDEAVTFYVGQSQLAFARVWEHLTGGFKGHSITGRFVWSNWPKSMNFTIDLLSSQAAQFDNVGNEVNAAEQLLIRRWAPCFNVSHNGQPTPLPSRYRPPNARLRCSRSLRKLIQEAERAVKIEDNRLWFQDPAS
;
A
#
# COMPACT_ATOMS: atom_id res chain seq x y z
N MET A 1 18.21 -10.95 12.49
CA MET A 1 18.41 -10.60 11.07
C MET A 1 17.22 -9.77 10.65
N ASN A 2 17.43 -8.58 10.08
CA ASN A 2 16.33 -7.70 9.68
C ASN A 2 15.56 -8.38 8.54
N GLU A 3 14.26 -8.60 8.73
CA GLU A 3 13.39 -9.11 7.69
C GLU A 3 13.36 -8.09 6.53
N PRO A 4 13.50 -8.53 5.26
CA PRO A 4 13.39 -7.66 4.10
C PRO A 4 11.94 -7.17 3.97
N LYS A 5 11.63 -6.10 4.70
CA LYS A 5 10.35 -5.41 4.71
C LYS A 5 10.58 -3.92 4.48
N VAL A 6 9.77 -3.36 3.59
CA VAL A 6 9.65 -1.92 3.39
C VAL A 6 8.27 -1.50 3.85
N THR A 7 8.21 -0.46 4.66
CA THR A 7 6.96 0.18 5.09
C THR A 7 7.04 1.65 4.69
N ILE A 8 6.17 2.09 3.80
CA ILE A 8 6.23 3.46 3.26
C ILE A 8 4.83 4.07 3.11
N PRO A 9 4.61 5.33 3.54
CA PRO A 9 3.38 6.04 3.24
C PRO A 9 3.17 6.21 1.73
N LEU A 10 1.93 6.09 1.26
CA LEU A 10 1.58 6.18 -0.16
C LEU A 10 2.11 7.46 -0.80
N LYS A 11 1.99 8.61 -0.11
CA LYS A 11 2.53 9.88 -0.60
C LYS A 11 4.03 9.84 -0.90
N ARG A 12 4.83 9.08 -0.12
CA ARG A 12 6.27 8.91 -0.38
C ARG A 12 6.51 7.84 -1.45
N PHE A 13 5.73 6.76 -1.45
CA PHE A 13 5.78 5.74 -2.51
C PHE A 13 5.57 6.35 -3.90
N LEU A 14 4.61 7.27 -4.04
CA LEU A 14 4.30 7.96 -5.29
C LEU A 14 5.46 8.80 -5.86
N LEU A 15 6.46 9.14 -5.05
CA LEU A 15 7.64 9.89 -5.48
C LEU A 15 8.76 8.98 -5.99
N ILE A 16 8.61 7.67 -5.87
CA ILE A 16 9.58 6.67 -6.31
C ILE A 16 9.19 6.22 -7.72
N ALA A 17 9.83 6.81 -8.73
CA ALA A 17 9.51 6.56 -10.13
C ALA A 17 10.03 5.20 -10.65
N GLN A 18 11.08 4.66 -10.04
CA GLN A 18 11.72 3.41 -10.44
C GLN A 18 11.92 2.52 -9.22
N CYS A 19 11.76 1.21 -9.39
CA CYS A 19 11.94 0.27 -8.30
C CYS A 19 13.39 0.33 -7.78
N PRO A 20 13.62 0.62 -6.49
CA PRO A 20 14.93 0.50 -5.88
C PRO A 20 15.46 -0.93 -5.99
N GLU A 21 16.78 -1.09 -6.13
CA GLU A 21 17.42 -2.40 -6.30
C GLU A 21 17.07 -3.36 -5.16
N ALA A 22 17.16 -2.87 -3.92
CA ALA A 22 16.85 -3.64 -2.72
C ALA A 22 15.37 -4.10 -2.61
N TRP A 23 14.48 -3.60 -3.49
CA TRP A 23 13.05 -3.93 -3.46
C TRP A 23 12.66 -4.94 -4.55
N LYS A 24 13.60 -5.32 -5.44
CA LYS A 24 13.30 -6.21 -6.57
C LYS A 24 12.92 -7.63 -6.16
N GLU A 25 13.36 -8.07 -4.99
CA GLU A 25 13.06 -9.40 -4.43
C GLU A 25 11.81 -9.40 -3.54
N LEU A 26 11.13 -8.26 -3.41
CA LEU A 26 9.89 -8.16 -2.64
C LEU A 26 8.73 -8.57 -3.54
N ASP A 27 8.04 -9.63 -3.12
CA ASP A 27 7.00 -10.32 -3.90
C ASP A 27 5.61 -10.28 -3.26
N LEU A 28 5.50 -9.72 -2.06
CA LEU A 28 4.25 -9.49 -1.33
C LEU A 28 4.03 -8.00 -1.13
N TYR A 29 2.77 -7.55 -1.21
CA TYR A 29 2.39 -6.17 -0.91
C TYR A 29 1.10 -6.09 -0.10
N VAL A 30 1.01 -5.03 0.72
CA VAL A 30 -0.11 -4.77 1.62
C VAL A 30 -0.51 -3.31 1.54
N PHE A 31 -1.79 -3.04 1.35
CA PHE A 31 -2.38 -1.73 1.53
C PHE A 31 -3.08 -1.68 2.88
N ARG A 32 -2.68 -0.75 3.75
CA ARG A 32 -3.29 -0.59 5.08
C ARG A 32 -3.31 0.86 5.54
N ASP A 33 -4.09 1.16 6.57
CA ASP A 33 -3.83 2.29 7.45
C ASP A 33 -3.19 1.78 8.76
N GLU A 34 -3.13 2.61 9.80
CA GLU A 34 -2.59 2.21 11.11
C GLU A 34 -3.31 0.98 11.71
N ALA A 35 -4.63 0.88 11.54
CA ALA A 35 -5.49 -0.07 12.23
C ALA A 35 -6.13 -1.14 11.31
N VAL A 36 -6.21 -0.90 10.00
CA VAL A 36 -7.02 -1.67 9.06
C VAL A 36 -6.20 -2.06 7.84
N THR A 37 -6.16 -3.35 7.56
CA THR A 37 -5.61 -3.88 6.32
C THR A 37 -6.70 -3.90 5.25
N PHE A 38 -6.49 -3.19 4.15
CA PHE A 38 -7.45 -3.10 3.06
C PHE A 38 -7.27 -4.22 2.05
N TYR A 39 -6.03 -4.54 1.70
CA TYR A 39 -5.72 -5.52 0.67
C TYR A 39 -4.32 -6.10 0.87
N VAL A 40 -4.18 -7.39 0.62
CA VAL A 40 -2.93 -8.13 0.52
C VAL A 40 -2.86 -8.74 -0.87
N GLY A 41 -1.70 -8.73 -1.50
CA GLY A 41 -1.50 -9.44 -2.74
C GLY A 41 -0.06 -9.87 -2.95
N GLN A 42 0.16 -10.67 -3.99
CA GLN A 42 1.48 -11.12 -4.42
C GLN A 42 1.78 -10.82 -5.89
N SER A 43 3.06 -10.76 -6.24
CA SER A 43 3.59 -10.62 -7.60
C SER A 43 5.09 -10.85 -7.60
N GLN A 44 5.68 -11.32 -8.69
CA GLN A 44 7.16 -11.40 -8.82
C GLN A 44 7.87 -10.06 -8.56
N LEU A 45 7.19 -8.93 -8.78
CA LEU A 45 7.69 -7.60 -8.43
C LEU A 45 6.57 -6.78 -7.78
N ALA A 46 6.50 -6.84 -6.45
CA ALA A 46 5.45 -6.19 -5.67
C ALA A 46 5.34 -4.68 -5.95
N PHE A 47 6.49 -4.00 -6.10
CA PHE A 47 6.54 -2.57 -6.44
C PHE A 47 5.78 -2.23 -7.72
N ALA A 48 6.04 -2.97 -8.81
CA ALA A 48 5.38 -2.73 -10.09
C ALA A 48 3.88 -3.02 -9.97
N ARG A 49 3.50 -4.07 -9.24
CA ARG A 49 2.09 -4.42 -9.05
C ARG A 49 1.32 -3.36 -8.26
N VAL A 50 1.94 -2.72 -7.26
CA VAL A 50 1.35 -1.56 -6.58
C VAL A 50 1.09 -0.42 -7.56
N TRP A 51 2.04 -0.08 -8.43
CA TRP A 51 1.83 0.94 -9.47
C TRP A 51 0.71 0.58 -10.47
N GLU A 52 0.60 -0.69 -10.85
CA GLU A 52 -0.51 -1.17 -11.70
C GLU A 52 -1.87 -0.99 -11.02
N HIS A 53 -1.98 -1.29 -9.72
CA HIS A 53 -3.19 -1.03 -8.96
C HIS A 53 -3.55 0.47 -8.98
N LEU A 54 -2.59 1.32 -8.65
CA LEU A 54 -2.77 2.77 -8.61
C LEU A 54 -3.19 3.33 -9.99
N THR A 55 -2.51 2.96 -11.06
CA THR A 55 -2.85 3.42 -12.42
C THR A 55 -4.18 2.85 -12.91
N GLY A 56 -4.45 1.56 -12.67
CA GLY A 56 -5.70 0.88 -13.01
C GLY A 56 -6.91 1.42 -12.23
N GLY A 57 -6.70 2.03 -11.05
CA GLY A 57 -7.75 2.62 -10.23
C GLY A 57 -8.53 3.76 -10.90
N PHE A 58 -7.89 4.54 -11.78
CA PHE A 58 -8.61 5.58 -12.53
C PHE A 58 -9.61 5.00 -13.53
N LYS A 59 -9.24 3.88 -14.16
CA LYS A 59 -10.05 3.15 -15.14
C LYS A 59 -11.05 2.18 -14.49
N GLY A 60 -10.96 1.98 -13.17
CA GLY A 60 -11.82 1.04 -12.44
C GLY A 60 -11.40 -0.43 -12.56
N HIS A 61 -10.21 -0.71 -13.09
CA HIS A 61 -9.69 -2.09 -13.23
C HIS A 61 -9.08 -2.65 -11.93
N SER A 62 -8.90 -1.79 -10.93
CA SER A 62 -8.47 -2.21 -9.59
C SER A 62 -9.38 -1.63 -8.54
N ILE A 63 -10.01 -2.49 -7.75
CA ILE A 63 -10.82 -2.09 -6.59
C ILE A 63 -9.97 -1.35 -5.56
N THR A 64 -8.77 -1.86 -5.25
CA THR A 64 -7.81 -1.26 -4.32
C THR A 64 -7.32 0.10 -4.81
N GLY A 65 -6.91 0.21 -6.07
CA GLY A 65 -6.52 1.50 -6.65
C GLY A 65 -7.68 2.51 -6.69
N ARG A 66 -8.88 2.04 -7.01
CA ARG A 66 -10.08 2.87 -7.01
C ARG A 66 -10.42 3.37 -5.60
N PHE A 67 -10.28 2.51 -4.61
CA PHE A 67 -10.45 2.85 -3.20
C PHE A 67 -9.46 3.93 -2.74
N VAL A 68 -8.18 3.78 -3.10
CA VAL A 68 -7.13 4.76 -2.83
C VAL A 68 -7.54 6.14 -3.36
N TRP A 69 -7.94 6.25 -4.62
CA TRP A 69 -8.32 7.54 -5.20
C TRP A 69 -9.65 8.09 -4.69
N SER A 70 -10.60 7.23 -4.33
CA SER A 70 -11.88 7.65 -3.75
C SER A 70 -11.72 8.32 -2.39
N ASN A 71 -10.65 7.97 -1.67
CA ASN A 71 -10.31 8.44 -0.34
C ASN A 71 -9.20 9.50 -0.32
N TRP A 72 -8.75 9.99 -1.47
CA TRP A 72 -7.82 11.11 -1.53
C TRP A 72 -8.45 12.39 -0.93
N PRO A 73 -7.72 13.21 -0.14
CA PRO A 73 -6.30 13.12 0.18
C PRO A 73 -5.96 12.22 1.38
N LYS A 74 -6.95 11.72 2.14
CA LYS A 74 -6.70 10.88 3.33
C LYS A 74 -5.85 9.65 3.02
N SER A 75 -6.01 9.06 1.84
CA SER A 75 -5.22 7.92 1.39
C SER A 75 -3.73 8.21 1.18
N MET A 76 -3.28 9.48 1.14
CA MET A 76 -1.86 9.82 1.16
C MET A 76 -1.11 9.20 2.35
N ASN A 77 -1.81 9.00 3.46
CA ASN A 77 -1.30 8.43 4.70
C ASN A 77 -1.52 6.92 4.82
N PHE A 78 -2.12 6.28 3.81
CA PHE A 78 -2.13 4.83 3.76
C PHE A 78 -0.70 4.33 3.63
N THR A 79 -0.43 3.19 4.24
CA THR A 79 0.85 2.54 4.25
C THR A 79 0.86 1.44 3.20
N ILE A 80 1.94 1.41 2.42
CA ILE A 80 2.29 0.30 1.55
C ILE A 80 3.38 -0.48 2.26
N ASP A 81 3.08 -1.73 2.64
CA ASP A 81 4.13 -2.67 3.03
C ASP A 81 4.52 -3.51 1.81
N LEU A 82 5.82 -3.67 1.58
CA LEU A 82 6.39 -4.61 0.62
C LEU A 82 7.22 -5.62 1.42
N LEU A 83 7.01 -6.92 1.20
CA LEU A 83 7.67 -7.99 1.93
C LEU A 83 8.24 -9.02 0.95
N SER A 84 9.25 -9.76 1.38
CA SER A 84 9.69 -10.98 0.69
C SER A 84 9.06 -12.20 1.34
N SER A 85 8.53 -13.11 0.53
CA SER A 85 8.14 -14.46 0.93
C SER A 85 9.28 -15.26 1.56
N GLN A 86 10.53 -14.86 1.31
CA GLN A 86 11.74 -15.48 1.88
C GLN A 86 12.09 -14.94 3.29
N ALA A 87 11.27 -14.04 3.85
CA ALA A 87 11.48 -13.56 5.20
C ALA A 87 11.11 -14.62 6.25
N ALA A 88 11.84 -14.65 7.37
CA ALA A 88 11.69 -15.65 8.43
C ALA A 88 10.25 -15.81 8.98
N GLN A 89 9.43 -14.75 8.90
CA GLN A 89 8.01 -14.81 9.29
C GLN A 89 7.17 -15.81 8.46
N PHE A 90 7.70 -16.30 7.33
CA PHE A 90 7.05 -17.23 6.41
C PHE A 90 7.69 -18.63 6.41
N ASP A 91 8.68 -18.89 7.28
CA ASP A 91 9.36 -20.19 7.35
C ASP A 91 8.38 -21.35 7.63
N ASN A 92 7.35 -21.09 8.44
CA ASN A 92 6.32 -22.08 8.79
C ASN A 92 5.41 -22.48 7.63
N VAL A 93 5.41 -21.71 6.55
CA VAL A 93 4.70 -22.01 5.29
C VAL A 93 5.67 -22.35 4.16
N GLY A 94 6.93 -22.64 4.49
CA GLY A 94 7.95 -23.06 3.55
C GLY A 94 8.45 -21.97 2.62
N ASN A 95 8.24 -20.68 2.96
CA ASN A 95 8.61 -19.54 2.11
C ASN A 95 7.98 -19.56 0.70
N GLU A 96 6.84 -20.26 0.56
CA GLU A 96 6.06 -20.31 -0.68
C GLU A 96 5.19 -19.06 -0.81
N VAL A 97 5.34 -18.29 -1.89
CA VAL A 97 4.66 -16.99 -2.09
C VAL A 97 3.14 -17.08 -1.91
N ASN A 98 2.51 -18.11 -2.50
CA ASN A 98 1.07 -18.32 -2.38
C ASN A 98 0.65 -18.63 -0.95
N ALA A 99 1.46 -19.40 -0.21
CA ALA A 99 1.15 -19.76 1.17
C ALA A 99 1.40 -18.56 2.12
N ALA A 100 2.43 -17.76 1.84
CA ALA A 100 2.71 -16.52 2.54
C ALA A 100 1.58 -15.48 2.36
N GLU A 101 1.09 -15.28 1.12
CA GLU A 101 -0.08 -14.43 0.85
C GLU A 101 -1.30 -14.90 1.66
N GLN A 102 -1.61 -16.20 1.63
CA GLN A 102 -2.72 -16.78 2.39
C GLN A 102 -2.54 -16.59 3.90
N LEU A 103 -1.32 -16.74 4.43
CA LEU A 103 -1.02 -16.50 5.83
C LEU A 103 -1.33 -15.05 6.22
N LEU A 104 -0.90 -14.08 5.41
CA LEU A 104 -1.18 -12.65 5.63
C LEU A 104 -2.68 -12.34 5.55
N ILE A 105 -3.39 -12.92 4.58
CA ILE A 105 -4.85 -12.76 4.43
C ILE A 105 -5.57 -13.32 5.66
N ARG A 106 -5.22 -14.52 6.13
CA ARG A 106 -5.82 -15.12 7.33
C ARG A 106 -5.51 -14.31 8.59
N ARG A 107 -4.29 -13.80 8.71
CA ARG A 107 -3.83 -13.05 9.88
C ARG A 107 -4.55 -11.70 10.01
N TRP A 108 -4.78 -11.01 8.90
CA TRP A 108 -5.28 -9.63 8.92
C TRP A 108 -6.70 -9.45 8.40
N ALA A 109 -7.30 -10.49 7.84
CA ALA A 109 -8.65 -10.48 7.25
C ALA A 109 -8.94 -9.21 6.42
N PRO A 110 -8.18 -8.92 5.35
CA PRO A 110 -8.26 -7.64 4.65
C PRO A 110 -9.65 -7.31 4.10
N CYS A 111 -10.02 -6.04 4.04
CA CYS A 111 -11.35 -5.63 3.58
C CYS A 111 -11.72 -6.10 2.16
N PHE A 112 -10.76 -6.15 1.24
CA PHE A 112 -11.01 -6.35 -0.19
C PHE A 112 -10.50 -7.68 -0.74
N ASN A 113 -9.79 -8.49 0.06
CA ASN A 113 -9.49 -9.87 -0.32
C ASN A 113 -10.76 -10.70 -0.14
N VAL A 114 -11.30 -11.22 -1.25
CA VAL A 114 -12.45 -12.14 -1.24
C VAL A 114 -11.96 -13.60 -1.23
N SER A 115 -10.93 -13.90 -2.02
CA SER A 115 -10.30 -15.22 -2.03
C SER A 115 -9.51 -15.46 -0.74
N HIS A 116 -9.59 -16.69 -0.21
CA HIS A 116 -8.89 -17.13 1.00
C HIS A 116 -9.23 -16.35 2.29
N ASN A 117 -10.27 -15.52 2.24
CA ASN A 117 -10.71 -14.69 3.36
C ASN A 117 -12.17 -15.04 3.69
N GLY A 118 -12.35 -15.97 4.64
CA GLY A 118 -13.69 -16.48 4.98
C GLY A 118 -14.59 -15.43 5.65
N GLN A 119 -14.00 -14.43 6.32
CA GLN A 119 -14.71 -13.32 6.96
C GLN A 119 -13.91 -12.03 6.81
N PRO A 120 -14.01 -11.34 5.65
CA PRO A 120 -13.31 -10.08 5.44
C PRO A 120 -13.73 -9.03 6.47
N THR A 121 -12.76 -8.29 7.01
CA THR A 121 -13.04 -7.18 7.92
C THR A 121 -13.89 -6.15 7.18
N PRO A 122 -15.06 -5.73 7.72
CA PRO A 122 -15.89 -4.72 7.09
C PRO A 122 -15.11 -3.42 6.89
N LEU A 123 -15.29 -2.79 5.73
CA LEU A 123 -14.69 -1.48 5.48
C LEU A 123 -15.25 -0.45 6.49
N PRO A 124 -14.40 0.23 7.28
CA PRO A 124 -14.87 1.22 8.25
C PRO A 124 -15.66 2.35 7.60
N SER A 125 -16.73 2.81 8.26
CA SER A 125 -17.62 3.88 7.76
C SER A 125 -16.93 5.23 7.50
N ARG A 126 -15.78 5.46 8.13
CA ARG A 126 -14.92 6.63 7.88
C ARG A 126 -14.25 6.65 6.49
N TYR A 127 -14.40 5.59 5.71
CA TYR A 127 -13.88 5.47 4.36
C TYR A 127 -14.99 5.45 3.33
N ARG A 128 -14.72 6.08 2.18
CA ARG A 128 -15.59 6.03 1.03
C ARG A 128 -15.40 4.69 0.32
N PRO A 129 -16.48 4.03 -0.11
CA PRO A 129 -16.38 2.75 -0.80
C PRO A 129 -15.69 2.91 -2.17
N PRO A 130 -15.13 1.82 -2.74
CA PRO A 130 -14.43 1.88 -4.03
C PRO A 130 -15.33 2.35 -5.20
N ASN A 131 -16.63 2.09 -5.15
CA ASN A 131 -17.57 2.56 -6.19
C ASN A 131 -17.92 4.06 -6.07
N ALA A 132 -17.44 4.77 -5.05
CA ALA A 132 -17.73 6.18 -4.87
C ALA A 132 -17.14 7.04 -6.01
N ARG A 133 -17.77 8.19 -6.27
CA ARG A 133 -17.25 9.18 -7.22
C ARG A 133 -15.89 9.71 -6.75
N LEU A 134 -14.88 9.66 -7.62
CA LEU A 134 -13.57 10.24 -7.38
C LEU A 134 -13.69 11.76 -7.15
N ARG A 135 -13.08 12.25 -6.07
CA ARG A 135 -13.04 13.68 -5.73
C ARG A 135 -11.68 14.33 -6.03
N CYS A 136 -10.69 13.51 -6.36
CA CYS A 136 -9.34 13.97 -6.70
C CYS A 136 -9.20 14.28 -8.19
N SER A 137 -8.06 14.85 -8.57
CA SER A 137 -7.66 14.92 -9.97
C SER A 137 -7.63 13.53 -10.61
N ARG A 138 -8.04 13.43 -11.88
CA ARG A 138 -7.83 12.23 -12.70
C ARG A 138 -6.43 12.18 -13.34
N SER A 139 -5.61 13.22 -13.11
CA SER A 139 -4.23 13.26 -13.57
C SER A 139 -3.31 12.74 -12.48
N LEU A 140 -2.68 11.58 -12.72
CA LEU A 140 -1.69 11.01 -11.80
C LEU A 140 -0.56 12.02 -11.50
N ARG A 141 -0.11 12.76 -12.50
CA ARG A 141 0.90 13.82 -12.33
C ARG A 141 0.48 14.87 -11.31
N LYS A 142 -0.79 15.33 -11.33
CA LYS A 142 -1.29 16.30 -10.35
C LYS A 142 -1.34 15.70 -8.94
N LEU A 143 -1.73 14.44 -8.81
CA LEU A 143 -1.73 13.76 -7.49
C LEU A 143 -0.32 13.56 -6.94
N ILE A 144 0.65 13.22 -7.79
CA ILE A 144 2.07 13.14 -7.40
C ILE A 144 2.57 14.50 -6.91
N GLN A 145 2.22 15.60 -7.59
CA GLN A 145 2.57 16.95 -7.14
C GLN A 145 1.92 17.32 -5.80
N GLU A 146 0.67 16.91 -5.58
CA GLU A 146 -0.01 17.10 -4.29
C GLU A 146 0.68 16.29 -3.18
N ALA A 147 1.08 15.04 -3.45
CA ALA A 147 1.86 14.22 -2.53
C ALA A 147 3.23 14.84 -2.23
N GLU A 148 3.94 15.33 -3.26
CA GLU A 148 5.24 15.98 -3.12
C GLU A 148 5.14 17.21 -2.20
N ARG A 149 4.11 18.04 -2.37
CA ARG A 149 3.86 19.19 -1.48
C ARG A 149 3.59 18.75 -0.04
N ALA A 150 2.79 17.69 0.15
CA ALA A 150 2.50 17.17 1.48
C ALA A 150 3.77 16.66 2.18
N VAL A 151 4.61 15.90 1.47
CA VAL A 151 5.90 15.42 1.99
C VAL A 151 6.83 16.57 2.35
N LYS A 152 6.97 17.60 1.50
CA LYS A 152 7.79 18.79 1.81
C LYS A 152 7.33 19.51 3.07
N ILE A 153 6.01 19.65 3.27
CA ILE A 153 5.46 20.28 4.48
C ILE A 153 5.80 19.45 5.72
N GLU A 154 5.69 18.13 5.64
CA GLU A 154 6.01 17.24 6.77
C GLU A 154 7.50 17.22 7.09
N ASP A 155 8.36 17.10 6.07
CA ASP A 155 9.80 17.16 6.24
C ASP A 155 10.18 18.49 6.90
N ASN A 156 9.67 19.62 6.39
CA ASN A 156 9.92 20.93 7.01
C ASN A 156 9.49 20.99 8.47
N ARG A 157 8.32 20.43 8.83
CA ARG A 157 7.87 20.40 10.23
C ARG A 157 8.81 19.59 11.12
N LEU A 158 9.32 18.46 10.64
CA LEU A 158 10.31 17.64 11.36
C LEU A 158 11.60 18.43 11.59
N TRP A 159 12.10 19.13 10.56
CA TRP A 159 13.29 20.00 10.68
C TRP A 159 13.13 21.10 11.73
N PHE A 160 11.93 21.66 11.90
CA PHE A 160 11.66 22.70 12.91
C PHE A 160 11.39 22.14 14.31
N GLN A 161 11.10 20.83 14.45
CA GLN A 161 10.89 20.16 15.73
C GLN A 161 12.18 19.55 16.31
N ASP A 162 13.19 19.31 15.46
CA ASP A 162 14.54 18.90 15.85
C ASP A 162 15.61 19.95 15.47
N PRO A 163 15.62 21.17 16.05
CA PRO A 163 16.82 22.00 16.00
C PRO A 163 17.86 21.32 16.89
N ALA A 164 18.88 20.72 16.25
CA ALA A 164 20.09 20.12 16.81
C ALA A 164 20.30 20.29 18.34
N SER A 165 20.39 19.16 19.04
CA SER A 165 21.08 19.04 20.33
C SER A 165 22.51 19.58 20.27
#